data_AF-A0A2T3M5C2-F1
#
_entry.id   AF-A0A2T3M5C2-F1
#
_cell.length_a   1.000
_cell.length_b   1.000
_cell.length_c   1.000
_cell.angle_alpha   90.00
_cell.angle_beta   90.00
_cell.angle_gamma   90.00
#
_symmetry.space_group_name_H-M   'P 1'
#
loop_
_entity.id
_entity.type
_entity.pdbx_description
1 polymer ?
#
loop_
_entity_poly.entity_id
_entity_poly.type
_entity_poly.pdbx_seq_one_letter_code
_entity_poly.pdbx_strand_id
1 'polypeptide(L)' 'MFMNIYKFLTVDERLELAKQGRCIKKLINDPDRRVRDEALEHDLNILIDDPPLFEENTRK' A
#
# COMPACT_ATOMS: atom_id res chain seq x y z
N MET A 1 -15.86 13.38 9.56
CA MET A 1 -15.62 13.75 8.15
C MET A 1 -14.17 13.40 7.83
N PHE A 2 -13.91 12.20 7.32
CA PHE A 2 -12.56 11.84 6.91
C PHE A 2 -12.25 12.62 5.63
N MET A 3 -11.51 13.74 5.76
CA MET A 3 -11.01 14.48 4.61
C MET A 3 -10.28 13.49 3.70
N ASN A 4 -10.81 13.33 2.50
CA ASN A 4 -10.14 12.62 1.42
C ASN A 4 -9.05 13.57 0.89
N ILE A 5 -8.04 13.85 1.72
CA ILE A 5 -6.97 14.83 1.49
C ILE A 5 -6.24 14.57 0.16
N TYR A 6 -6.24 13.32 -0.31
CA TYR A 6 -5.65 12.91 -1.59
C TYR A 6 -6.47 13.33 -2.82
N LYS A 7 -7.73 13.73 -2.66
CA LYS A 7 -8.58 14.20 -3.77
C LYS A 7 -8.15 15.58 -4.30
N PHE A 8 -7.48 16.37 -3.46
CA PHE A 8 -6.93 17.67 -3.83
C PHE A 8 -5.45 17.60 -4.25
N LEU A 9 -4.82 16.43 -4.11
CA LEU A 9 -3.45 16.20 -4.52
C LEU A 9 -3.38 15.86 -6.01
N THR A 10 -2.33 16.36 -6.65
CA THR A 10 -1.93 15.98 -8.01
C THR A 10 -1.56 14.50 -8.08
N VAL A 11 -1.49 13.97 -9.30
CA VAL A 11 -1.08 12.57 -9.53
C VAL A 11 0.34 12.33 -9.00
N ASP A 12 1.25 13.29 -9.17
CA ASP A 12 2.63 13.18 -8.73
C ASP A 12 2.75 13.15 -7.19
N GLU A 13 1.99 13.98 -6.49
CA GLU A 13 1.95 13.96 -5.01
C GLU A 13 1.36 12.64 -4.48
N ARG A 14 0.34 12.09 -5.15
CA ARG A 14 -0.22 10.77 -4.79
C ARG A 14 0.77 9.64 -5.06
N LEU A 15 1.54 9.74 -6.13
CA LEU A 15 2.62 8.81 -6.44
C LEU A 15 3.74 8.88 -5.39
N GLU A 16 4.08 10.07 -4.92
CA GLU A 16 5.09 10.26 -3.86
C GLU A 16 4.62 9.64 -2.53
N LEU A 17 3.33 9.77 -2.20
CA LEU A 17 2.75 9.09 -1.04
C LEU A 17 2.79 7.56 -1.18
N ALA A 18 2.49 7.03 -2.37
CA ALA A 18 2.58 5.60 -2.65
C ALA A 18 4.02 5.09 -2.47
N LYS A 19 5.02 5.81 -3.02
CA LYS A 19 6.46 5.53 -2.86
C LYS A 19 6.96 5.57 -1.43
N GLN A 20 6.32 6.38 -0.58
CA GLN A 20 6.63 6.43 0.85
C GLN A 20 5.91 5.33 1.64
N GLY A 21 5.12 4.48 0.97
CA GLY A 21 4.26 3.48 1.60
C GLY A 21 3.14 4.09 2.45
N ARG A 22 2.76 5.35 2.20
CA ARG A 22 1.71 6.06 2.95
C ARG A 22 0.39 5.99 2.22
N CYS A 23 -0.70 5.88 2.99
CA CYS A 23 -2.06 5.88 2.45
C CYS A 23 -2.34 4.80 1.39
N ILE A 24 -1.53 3.72 1.34
CA ILE A 24 -1.61 2.61 0.37
C ILE A 24 -3.04 2.08 0.24
N LYS A 25 -3.71 1.80 1.38
CA LYS A 25 -5.10 1.29 1.42
C LYS A 25 -6.12 2.17 0.68
N LYS A 26 -5.82 3.47 0.51
CA LYS A 26 -6.65 4.40 -0.25
C LYS A 26 -6.15 4.58 -1.68
N LEU A 27 -4.83 4.61 -1.88
CA LEU A 27 -4.19 4.75 -3.19
C LEU A 27 -4.35 3.51 -4.09
N ILE A 28 -4.58 2.33 -3.52
CA ILE A 28 -4.91 1.12 -4.28
C ILE A 28 -6.22 1.25 -5.09
N ASN A 29 -7.11 2.15 -4.66
CA ASN A 29 -8.36 2.49 -5.35
C ASN A 29 -8.26 3.84 -6.09
N ASP A 30 -7.05 4.38 -6.29
CA ASP A 30 -6.87 5.68 -6.95
C ASP A 30 -7.33 5.61 -8.42
N PRO A 31 -7.94 6.67 -8.98
CA PRO A 31 -8.29 6.71 -10.40
C PRO A 31 -7.08 6.56 -11.32
N ASP A 32 -5.91 7.05 -10.93
CA ASP A 32 -4.69 6.95 -11.74
C ASP A 32 -4.04 5.57 -11.60
N ARG A 33 -3.75 4.95 -12.75
CA ARG A 33 -3.13 3.62 -12.78
C ARG A 33 -1.71 3.62 -12.19
N ARG A 34 -0.92 4.66 -12.44
CA ARG A 34 0.48 4.73 -11.97
C ARG A 34 0.55 4.73 -10.45
N VAL A 35 -0.39 5.44 -9.83
CA VAL A 35 -0.53 5.51 -8.37
C VAL A 35 -0.95 4.16 -7.80
N ARG A 36 -1.88 3.45 -8.47
CA ARG A 36 -2.31 2.10 -8.04
C ARG A 36 -1.17 1.08 -8.12
N ASP A 37 -0.43 1.08 -9.22
CA ASP A 37 0.66 0.11 -9.44
C ASP A 37 1.75 0.29 -8.36
N GLU A 38 2.17 1.52 -8.07
CA GLU A 38 3.14 1.83 -7.01
C GLU A 38 2.60 1.47 -5.60
N ALA A 39 1.34 1.78 -5.32
CA ALA A 39 0.72 1.44 -4.04
C ALA A 39 0.64 -0.08 -3.84
N LEU A 40 0.34 -0.83 -4.90
CA LEU A 40 0.28 -2.29 -4.85
C LEU A 40 1.67 -2.91 -4.61
N GLU A 41 2.71 -2.40 -5.26
CA GLU A 41 4.09 -2.86 -5.02
C GLU A 41 4.51 -2.66 -3.56
N HIS A 42 4.15 -1.54 -2.95
CA HIS A 42 4.42 -1.30 -1.53
C HIS A 42 3.59 -2.19 -0.59
N ASP A 43 2.33 -2.49 -0.91
CA ASP A 43 1.49 -3.41 -0.12
C ASP A 43 2.06 -4.84 -0.14
N LEU A 44 2.54 -5.28 -1.31
CA LEU A 44 3.19 -6.58 -1.49
C LEU A 44 4.51 -6.67 -0.72
N ASN A 45 5.30 -5.59 -0.67
CA ASN A 45 6.52 -5.56 0.14
C ASN A 45 6.22 -5.71 1.64
N ILE A 46 5.12 -5.13 2.14
CA ILE A 46 4.68 -5.31 3.54
C ILE A 46 4.30 -6.77 3.80
N LEU A 47 3.72 -7.46 2.83
CA LEU A 47 3.30 -8.86 2.95
C LEU A 47 4.49 -9.85 2.89
N ILE A 48 5.62 -9.46 2.27
CA ILE A 48 6.84 -10.29 2.24
C ILE A 48 7.57 -10.24 3.58
N ASP A 49 7.47 -9.13 4.31
CA ASP A 49 8.01 -8.99 5.67
C ASP A 49 7.09 -9.56 6.76
N ASP A 50 5.89 -10.02 6.40
CA ASP A 50 5.09 -10.82 7.32
C ASP A 50 5.87 -12.12 7.56
N PRO A 51 6.38 -12.35 8.79
CA PRO A 51 7.17 -13.54 9.07
C PRO A 51 6.33 -14.74 8.63
N PRO A 52 6.91 -15.68 7.88
CA PRO A 52 6.12 -16.79 7.42
C PRO A 52 5.53 -17.46 8.65
N LEU A 53 4.20 -17.58 8.67
CA LEU A 53 3.44 -18.43 9.57
C LEU A 53 3.77 -19.90 9.24
N PHE A 54 5.05 -20.26 9.32
CA PHE A 54 5.43 -21.62 9.61
C PHE A 54 5.24 -21.78 11.12
N GLU A 55 3.98 -22.00 11.53
CA GLU A 55 3.72 -22.79 12.73
C GLU A 55 4.14 -24.24 12.44
N GLU A 56 5.44 -24.47 12.22
CA GLU A 56 6.05 -25.77 12.39
C GLU A 56 6.32 -25.94 13.88
N ASN A 57 5.31 -26.41 14.60
CA ASN A 57 5.56 -27.22 15.78
C ASN A 57 4.72 -28.48 15.72
N THR A 58 5.12 -29.37 14.83
CA THR A 58 5.13 -30.80 15.16
C THR A 58 5.87 -31.02 16.48
N ARG A 59 5.14 -31.38 17.53
CA ARG A 59 5.68 -32.27 18.57
C ARG A 59 4.74 -33.43 18.80
N LYS A 60 5.37 -34.60 18.74
CA LYS A 60 4.89 -35.95 19.05
C LYS A 60 4.15 -36.04 20.37
#